data_AF-A0A6N6S916-F1
#
_entry.id   AF-A0A6N6S916-F1
#
_cell.length_a   1.000
_cell.length_b   1.000
_cell.length_c   1.000
_cell.angle_alpha   90.00
_cell.angle_beta   90.00
_cell.angle_gamma   90.00
#
_symmetry.space_group_name_H-M   'P 1'
#
loop_
_entity.id
_entity.type
_entity.pdbx_description
1 polymer ?
#
loop_
_entity_poly.entity_id
_entity_poly.type
_entity_poly.pdbx_seq_one_letter_code
_entity_poly.pdbx_strand_id
1 'polypeptide(L)'
;PATEAPATAPGTVPGVAPATETPAPETLASAPEAATPATKAVIVTVQPGFSLWRIARENYGEGILYVKVFEANKDQIRDPDLIYPGQIFTVPAQE
;
A
#
# COMPACT_ATOMS: atom_id res chain seq x y z
N PRO A 1 56.04 12.58 19.15
CA PRO A 1 56.19 11.87 17.85
C PRO A 1 54.81 11.84 17.18
N ALA A 2 54.53 12.81 16.31
CA ALA A 2 54.74 12.71 14.85
C ALA A 2 53.70 11.76 14.21
N THR A 3 52.97 12.07 13.14
CA THR A 3 52.82 13.23 12.26
C THR A 3 51.58 12.92 11.41
N GLU A 4 50.85 13.97 11.00
CA GLU A 4 49.76 13.96 10.03
C GLU A 4 50.04 13.17 8.73
N ALA A 5 48.98 12.57 8.17
CA ALA A 5 48.81 12.43 6.73
C ALA A 5 47.34 12.13 6.38
N PRO A 6 46.54 13.13 5.96
CA PRO A 6 45.33 12.89 5.17
C PRO A 6 45.72 12.79 3.69
N ALA A 7 45.55 11.60 3.10
CA ALA A 7 45.75 11.41 1.67
C ALA A 7 44.51 11.89 0.89
N THR A 8 44.79 12.89 0.06
CA THR A 8 44.04 13.48 -1.04
C THR A 8 43.50 12.46 -2.06
N ALA A 9 42.23 12.63 -2.45
CA ALA A 9 41.79 12.55 -3.86
C ALA A 9 40.34 13.07 -4.02
N PRO A 10 40.11 14.29 -4.52
CA PRO A 10 38.82 14.69 -5.05
C PRO A 10 38.71 14.24 -6.52
N GLY A 11 37.98 13.16 -6.76
CA GLY A 11 37.59 12.74 -8.12
C GLY A 11 36.49 13.66 -8.65
N THR A 12 36.89 14.66 -9.43
CA THR A 12 35.98 15.46 -10.25
C THR A 12 35.59 14.66 -11.50
N VAL A 13 34.29 14.48 -11.73
CA VAL A 13 33.76 14.20 -13.08
C VAL A 13 32.91 15.39 -13.48
N PRO A 14 33.26 16.09 -14.58
CA PRO A 14 32.42 17.15 -15.12
C PRO A 14 31.44 16.58 -16.16
N GLY A 15 30.18 16.99 -16.03
CA GLY A 15 29.27 17.19 -17.15
C GLY A 15 28.40 16.01 -17.54
N VAL A 16 27.09 16.14 -17.31
CA VAL A 16 26.09 16.16 -18.41
C VAL A 16 24.86 16.97 -17.94
N ALA A 17 24.71 18.17 -18.47
CA ALA A 17 23.41 18.71 -18.85
C ALA A 17 23.52 18.92 -20.37
N PRO A 18 22.48 18.76 -21.21
CA PRO A 18 21.09 19.15 -20.94
C PRO A 18 20.02 18.16 -21.46
N ALA A 19 18.81 18.20 -20.91
CA ALA A 19 17.62 17.78 -21.66
C ALA A 19 16.37 18.40 -21.03
N THR A 20 15.97 19.54 -21.58
CA THR A 20 14.58 19.97 -21.58
C THR A 20 13.81 19.01 -22.45
N GLU A 21 12.89 18.22 -21.88
CA GLU A 21 11.78 17.62 -22.62
C GLU A 21 10.62 17.34 -21.65
N THR A 22 9.66 18.26 -21.65
CA THR A 22 8.26 17.94 -21.37
C THR A 22 7.67 17.46 -22.69
N PRO A 23 7.07 16.27 -22.73
CA PRO A 23 5.63 16.24 -22.82
C PRO A 23 5.00 15.23 -21.86
N ALA A 24 3.90 15.64 -21.23
CA ALA A 24 2.98 14.74 -20.57
C ALA A 24 2.58 13.60 -21.52
N PRO A 25 2.35 12.41 -20.98
CA PRO A 25 1.03 11.84 -21.20
C PRO A 25 0.42 11.27 -19.92
N GLU A 26 -0.90 11.23 -19.95
CA GLU A 26 -1.75 10.37 -19.12
C GLU A 26 -1.98 10.82 -17.68
N THR A 27 -2.93 11.74 -17.58
CA THR A 27 -4.20 11.47 -16.90
C THR A 27 -4.62 9.99 -17.02
N LEU A 28 -4.00 9.12 -16.22
CA LEU A 28 -4.51 7.78 -15.99
C LEU A 28 -5.62 7.85 -14.95
N ALA A 29 -6.83 7.74 -15.49
CA ALA A 29 -7.93 6.96 -14.94
C ALA A 29 -8.50 7.43 -13.59
N SER A 30 -9.61 8.15 -13.71
CA SER A 30 -10.91 7.65 -13.24
C SER A 30 -10.87 6.70 -12.03
N ALA A 31 -11.21 7.24 -10.87
CA ALA A 31 -12.09 6.53 -9.95
C ALA A 31 -13.35 7.38 -9.79
N PRO A 32 -14.43 7.09 -10.53
CA PRO A 32 -15.72 7.68 -10.22
C PRO A 32 -16.18 7.12 -8.88
N GLU A 33 -16.67 8.00 -8.03
CA GLU A 33 -18.01 7.88 -7.45
C GLU A 33 -18.46 6.46 -7.05
N ALA A 34 -18.43 6.19 -5.75
CA ALA A 34 -19.53 5.53 -5.04
C ALA A 34 -19.27 5.57 -3.53
N ALA A 35 -19.43 6.74 -2.92
CA ALA A 35 -19.86 6.78 -1.53
C ALA A 35 -21.35 6.38 -1.50
N THR A 36 -21.64 5.11 -1.78
CA THR A 36 -22.96 4.53 -1.58
C THR A 36 -23.26 4.49 -0.09
N PRO A 37 -24.50 4.76 0.33
CA PRO A 37 -24.85 4.90 1.73
C PRO A 37 -24.70 3.57 2.46
N ALA A 38 -23.73 3.51 3.35
CA ALA A 38 -23.77 2.80 4.64
C ALA A 38 -24.59 1.50 4.69
N THR A 39 -24.32 0.53 3.82
CA THR A 39 -24.25 -0.85 4.32
C THR A 39 -23.20 -0.82 5.43
N LYS A 40 -23.49 -1.43 6.57
CA LYS A 40 -22.70 -1.40 7.82
C LYS A 40 -21.33 -2.06 7.64
N ALA A 41 -20.52 -1.56 6.72
CA ALA A 41 -19.20 -2.03 6.40
C ALA A 41 -18.20 -1.34 7.31
N VAL A 42 -17.33 -2.12 7.91
CA VAL A 42 -16.28 -1.63 8.81
C VAL A 42 -15.01 -1.48 7.99
N ILE A 43 -14.36 -0.33 8.12
CA ILE A 43 -13.10 -0.06 7.45
C ILE A 43 -11.98 -0.47 8.41
N VAL A 44 -11.18 -1.47 8.01
CA VAL A 44 -10.08 -1.98 8.83
C VAL A 44 -8.76 -1.67 8.16
N THR A 45 -7.85 -1.03 8.90
CA THR A 45 -6.48 -0.83 8.44
C THR A 45 -5.62 -2.01 8.87
N VAL A 46 -4.99 -2.69 7.91
CA VAL A 46 -4.08 -3.81 8.17
C VAL A 46 -2.90 -3.30 8.99
N GLN A 47 -2.71 -3.89 10.17
CA GLN A 47 -1.53 -3.65 11.01
C GLN A 47 -0.48 -4.73 10.75
N PRO A 48 0.80 -4.48 11.04
CA PRO A 48 1.82 -5.52 10.94
C PRO A 48 1.46 -6.72 11.83
N GLY A 49 1.41 -7.91 11.24
CA GLY A 49 0.96 -9.14 11.92
C GLY A 49 -0.55 -9.38 11.94
N PHE A 50 -1.34 -8.51 11.28
CA PHE A 50 -2.73 -8.83 10.97
C PHE A 50 -2.80 -9.74 9.73
N SER A 51 -3.78 -10.63 9.73
CA SER A 51 -4.14 -11.50 8.61
C SER A 51 -5.62 -11.31 8.31
N LEU A 52 -6.07 -11.62 7.09
CA LEU A 52 -7.50 -11.59 6.75
C LEU A 52 -8.35 -12.41 7.73
N TRP A 53 -7.82 -13.56 8.16
CA TRP A 53 -8.42 -14.40 9.18
C TRP A 53 -8.63 -13.68 10.52
N ARG A 54 -7.65 -12.88 10.97
CA ARG A 54 -7.77 -12.10 12.20
C ARG A 54 -8.78 -10.97 12.05
N ILE A 55 -8.73 -10.24 10.94
CA ILE A 55 -9.64 -9.13 10.63
C ILE A 55 -11.08 -9.63 10.64
N ALA A 56 -11.34 -10.76 9.98
CA ALA A 56 -12.63 -11.41 9.98
C ALA A 56 -13.06 -11.87 11.37
N ARG A 57 -12.16 -12.50 12.13
CA ARG A 57 -12.48 -12.93 13.50
C ARG A 57 -12.82 -11.76 14.42
N GLU A 58 -12.16 -10.61 14.27
CA GLU A 58 -12.42 -9.43 15.11
C GLU A 58 -13.71 -8.70 14.71
N ASN A 59 -14.07 -8.70 13.43
CA ASN A 59 -15.30 -8.04 12.96
C ASN A 59 -16.55 -8.92 13.02
N TYR A 60 -16.39 -10.20 12.68
CA TYR A 60 -17.50 -11.15 12.55
C TYR A 60 -17.55 -12.18 13.68
N GLY A 61 -16.50 -12.28 14.51
CA GLY A 61 -16.34 -13.37 15.48
C GLY A 61 -15.79 -14.67 14.87
N GLU A 62 -15.90 -14.83 13.56
CA GLU A 62 -15.49 -16.03 12.83
C GLU A 62 -14.37 -15.73 11.83
N GLY A 63 -13.19 -16.31 12.07
CA GLY A 63 -12.05 -16.14 11.19
C GLY A 63 -12.27 -16.74 9.80
N ILE A 64 -13.15 -17.74 9.65
CA ILE A 64 -13.47 -18.36 8.35
C ILE A 64 -14.15 -17.37 7.38
N LEU A 65 -14.75 -16.29 7.90
CA LEU A 65 -15.41 -15.26 7.10
C LEU A 65 -14.42 -14.30 6.44
N TYR A 66 -13.12 -14.58 6.54
CA TYR A 66 -12.09 -13.87 5.78
C TYR A 66 -12.32 -13.93 4.27
N VAL A 67 -12.99 -14.98 3.77
CA VAL A 67 -13.37 -15.09 2.35
C VAL A 67 -14.28 -13.92 1.94
N LYS A 68 -15.23 -13.50 2.79
CA LYS A 68 -16.08 -12.33 2.53
C LYS A 68 -15.29 -11.03 2.50
N VAL A 69 -14.31 -10.89 3.41
CA VAL A 69 -13.39 -9.73 3.41
C VAL A 69 -12.56 -9.72 2.14
N PHE A 70 -12.05 -10.88 1.73
CA PHE A 70 -11.28 -11.05 0.51
C PHE A 70 -12.12 -10.71 -0.72
N GLU A 71 -13.33 -11.26 -0.86
CA GLU A 71 -14.22 -10.99 -1.99
C GLU A 71 -14.57 -9.52 -2.11
N ALA A 72 -14.88 -8.85 -0.99
CA ALA A 72 -15.19 -7.43 -0.96
C ALA A 72 -13.99 -6.53 -1.32
N ASN A 73 -12.77 -7.03 -1.21
CA ASN A 73 -11.55 -6.30 -1.48
C ASN A 73 -10.69 -6.96 -2.56
N LYS A 74 -11.22 -7.88 -3.38
CA LYS A 74 -10.40 -8.65 -4.34
C LYS A 74 -9.67 -7.75 -5.33
N ASP A 75 -10.23 -6.56 -5.56
CA ASP A 75 -9.66 -5.57 -6.47
C ASP A 75 -8.40 -4.95 -5.86
N GLN A 76 -8.34 -4.85 -4.53
CA GLN A 76 -7.19 -4.39 -3.73
C GLN A 76 -6.27 -5.52 -3.26
N ILE A 77 -6.78 -6.75 -3.10
CA ILE A 77 -6.06 -7.91 -2.61
C ILE A 77 -5.77 -8.84 -3.79
N ARG A 78 -4.53 -8.81 -4.27
CA ARG A 78 -4.06 -9.72 -5.32
C ARG A 78 -3.96 -11.16 -4.81
N ASP A 79 -3.42 -11.32 -3.61
CA ASP A 79 -3.22 -12.61 -2.96
C ASP A 79 -3.69 -12.53 -1.50
N PRO A 80 -4.52 -13.46 -1.03
CA PRO A 80 -5.04 -13.44 0.33
C PRO A 80 -3.96 -13.63 1.41
N ASP A 81 -2.82 -14.22 1.03
CA ASP A 81 -1.65 -14.41 1.89
C ASP A 81 -0.69 -13.20 1.85
N LEU A 82 -0.72 -12.41 0.77
CA LEU A 82 0.12 -11.21 0.57
C LEU A 82 -0.66 -9.93 0.85
N ILE A 83 -0.98 -9.72 2.13
CA ILE A 83 -1.47 -8.43 2.61
C ILE A 83 -0.36 -7.66 3.30
N TYR A 84 -0.30 -6.35 3.06
CA TYR A 84 0.73 -5.47 3.59
C TYR A 84 0.15 -4.55 4.67
N PRO A 85 0.93 -4.26 5.72
CA PRO A 85 0.53 -3.27 6.72
C PRO A 85 0.33 -1.89 6.08
N GLY A 86 -0.71 -1.18 6.51
CA GLY A 86 -1.13 0.10 5.94
C GLY A 86 -2.18 0.00 4.84
N GLN A 87 -2.50 -1.22 4.34
CA GLN A 87 -3.64 -1.41 3.45
C GLN A 87 -4.96 -1.19 4.19
N ILE A 88 -5.96 -0.65 3.50
CA ILE A 88 -7.29 -0.38 4.04
C ILE A 88 -8.26 -1.37 3.38
N PHE A 89 -8.87 -2.23 4.19
CA PHE A 89 -9.86 -3.20 3.73
C PHE A 89 -11.25 -2.84 4.22
N THR A 90 -12.22 -2.98 3.32
CA THR A 90 -13.64 -2.83 3.59
C THR A 90 -14.22 -4.17 4.01
N VAL A 91 -14.62 -4.28 5.26
CA VAL A 91 -15.24 -5.48 5.82
C VAL A 91 -16.75 -5.31 5.76
N PRO A 92 -17.48 -5.94 4.81
CA PRO A 92 -18.93 -5.76 4.70
C PRO A 92 -19.66 -6.26 5.95
N ALA A 93 -20.79 -5.68 6.37
CA ALA A 93 -21.58 -6.32 7.43
C ALA A 93 -22.03 -7.71 7.00
N GLN A 94 -22.10 -8.65 7.95
CA GLN A 94 -22.91 -9.84 7.74
C GLN A 94 -24.37 -9.38 7.70
N GLU A 95 -24.99 -9.46 6.52
CA GLU A 95 -26.44 -9.39 6.39
C GLU A 95 -27.11 -10.55 7.14
#